data_AF-T0LAW0-F1
#
_entry.id   AF-T0LAW0-F1
#
_cell.length_a   1.000
_cell.length_b   1.000
_cell.length_c   1.000
_cell.angle_alpha   90.00
_cell.angle_beta   90.00
_cell.angle_gamma   90.00
#
_symmetry.space_group_name_H-M   'P 1'
#
loop_
_entity.id
_entity.type
_entity.pdbx_description
1 polymer ?
#
loop_
_entity_poly.entity_id
_entity_poly.type
_entity_poly.pdbx_seq_one_letter_code
_entity_poly.pdbx_strand_id
1 'polypeptide(L)'
;MLLYLGTNLCTTPLTDKIVLEYLSKIPNLGSKTYGTQRLWGTVGYAVCNYIVEFIVTDEKNEAVHFNNLRMYNVVIATMTVALCYYLITWDTQRIAQGRNDIWSSFKELITNYDYMFFIFIILLNGLTRASMTIFITVYWKDILKMKPYELPLPGVMAAPINIFNKNTTTQGSQMLRFVFYWMLPYNYKHSYAVVCGIELLKGLNFGLTHCSAVHLATKLCPPHLKATSQMLYQGTFTGLGSVLAGVLCSFLFSGDVMKDKKSSRKSRAPIFKKFFLANMAFTALTLVLFFIAYGVVENVLFNSENEEKKLEMYSEKNLEEEAKNKLVDKNTVTNK
;
A
#
# COMPACT_ATOMS: atom_id res chain seq x y z
N MET A 1 15.21 15.06 -4.66
CA MET A 1 14.39 14.11 -3.86
C MET A 1 12.90 14.30 -4.08
N LEU A 2 12.34 15.51 -3.96
CA LEU A 2 10.91 15.76 -4.22
C LEU A 2 10.46 15.36 -5.63
N LEU A 3 11.24 15.71 -6.67
CA LEU A 3 10.89 15.34 -8.05
C LEU A 3 10.87 13.82 -8.25
N TYR A 4 11.85 13.10 -7.69
CA TYR A 4 11.88 11.64 -7.66
C TYR A 4 10.66 11.04 -6.95
N LEU A 5 10.29 11.59 -5.79
CA LEU A 5 9.10 11.16 -5.06
C LEU A 5 7.83 11.43 -5.87
N GLY A 6 7.72 12.61 -6.49
CA GLY A 6 6.60 12.97 -7.36
C GLY A 6 6.43 12.01 -8.52
N THR A 7 7.51 11.71 -9.26
CA THR A 7 7.44 10.78 -10.40
C THR A 7 7.18 9.34 -9.97
N ASN A 8 7.82 8.90 -8.88
CA ASN A 8 7.69 7.52 -8.42
C ASN A 8 6.31 7.24 -7.81
N LEU A 9 5.76 8.17 -7.04
CA LEU A 9 4.45 8.01 -6.40
C LEU A 9 3.30 7.94 -7.41
N CYS A 10 3.43 8.60 -8.57
CA CYS A 10 2.43 8.55 -9.64
C CYS A 10 2.51 7.26 -10.48
N THR A 11 3.67 6.59 -10.50
CA THR A 11 3.87 5.41 -11.35
C THR A 11 2.90 4.29 -10.98
N THR A 12 2.79 3.96 -9.70
CA THR A 12 1.89 2.90 -9.22
C THR A 12 0.41 3.13 -9.59
N PRO A 13 -0.24 4.27 -9.25
CA PRO A 13 -1.65 4.47 -9.58
C PRO A 13 -1.90 4.57 -11.10
N LEU A 14 -0.95 5.10 -11.88
CA LEU A 14 -1.07 5.12 -13.34
C LEU A 14 -1.03 3.70 -13.92
N THR A 15 -0.06 2.88 -13.50
CA THR A 15 0.04 1.48 -13.94
C THR A 15 -1.18 0.68 -13.50
N ASP A 16 -1.65 0.88 -12.26
CA ASP A 16 -2.83 0.20 -11.72
C ASP A 16 -4.09 0.54 -12.54
N LYS A 17 -4.27 1.82 -12.90
CA LYS A 17 -5.34 2.27 -13.80
C LYS A 17 -5.25 1.61 -15.18
N ILE A 18 -4.07 1.61 -15.79
CA ILE A 18 -3.86 1.02 -17.13
C ILE A 18 -4.21 -0.48 -17.11
N VAL A 19 -3.77 -1.21 -16.07
CA VAL A 19 -4.07 -2.64 -15.92
C VAL A 19 -5.57 -2.87 -15.73
N LEU A 20 -6.23 -2.08 -14.87
CA LEU A 20 -7.68 -2.19 -14.66
C LEU A 20 -8.46 -1.91 -15.94
N GLU A 21 -8.08 -0.89 -16.70
CA GLU A 21 -8.70 -0.57 -17.98
C GLU A 21 -8.46 -1.67 -19.02
N TYR A 22 -7.25 -2.22 -19.09
CA TYR A 22 -6.94 -3.35 -19.95
C TYR A 22 -7.78 -4.59 -19.60
N LEU A 23 -7.84 -4.95 -18.31
CA LEU A 23 -8.66 -6.08 -17.84
C LEU A 23 -10.16 -5.86 -18.10
N SER A 24 -10.64 -4.61 -18.06
CA SER A 24 -12.04 -4.29 -18.34
C SER A 24 -12.43 -4.52 -19.81
N LYS A 25 -11.47 -4.48 -20.74
CA LYS A 25 -11.68 -4.78 -22.15
C LYS A 25 -11.81 -6.28 -22.44
N ILE A 26 -11.32 -7.14 -21.55
CA ILE A 26 -11.35 -8.60 -21.77
C ILE A 26 -12.63 -9.17 -21.13
N PRO A 27 -13.53 -9.80 -21.92
CA PRO A 27 -14.74 -10.38 -21.38
C PRO A 27 -14.42 -11.43 -20.31
N ASN A 28 -15.19 -11.43 -19.22
CA ASN A 28 -15.06 -12.33 -18.06
C ASN A 28 -13.84 -12.15 -17.14
N LEU A 29 -12.93 -11.21 -17.43
CA LEU A 29 -11.65 -11.09 -16.72
C LEU A 29 -11.53 -9.89 -15.76
N GLY A 30 -12.63 -9.18 -15.47
CA GLY A 30 -12.70 -7.86 -14.81
C GLY A 30 -11.95 -7.63 -13.47
N SER A 31 -12.48 -6.77 -12.59
CA SER A 31 -11.74 -6.31 -11.39
C SER A 31 -11.31 -7.43 -10.42
N LYS A 32 -11.93 -8.62 -10.49
CA LYS A 32 -11.55 -9.79 -9.69
C LYS A 32 -10.14 -10.30 -10.01
N THR A 33 -9.68 -10.19 -11.25
CA THR A 33 -8.34 -10.70 -11.67
C THR A 33 -7.22 -9.73 -11.32
N TYR A 34 -7.55 -8.48 -11.00
CA TYR A 34 -6.57 -7.45 -10.67
C TYR A 34 -5.68 -7.84 -9.49
N GLY A 35 -6.24 -8.48 -8.46
CA GLY A 35 -5.47 -8.97 -7.32
C GLY A 35 -4.40 -10.00 -7.72
N THR A 36 -4.73 -10.91 -8.64
CA THR A 36 -3.79 -11.89 -9.21
C THR A 36 -2.66 -11.21 -9.98
N GLN A 37 -2.96 -10.15 -10.74
CA GLN A 37 -1.92 -9.37 -11.43
C GLN A 37 -1.01 -8.67 -10.44
N ARG A 38 -1.56 -8.16 -9.33
CA ARG A 38 -0.78 -7.50 -8.28
C ARG A 38 0.17 -8.45 -7.55
N LEU A 39 -0.18 -9.73 -7.45
CA LEU A 39 0.69 -10.76 -6.85
C LEU A 39 2.07 -10.84 -7.53
N TRP A 40 2.12 -10.68 -8.86
CA TRP A 40 3.38 -10.63 -9.60
C TRP A 40 4.26 -9.45 -9.19
N GLY A 41 3.68 -8.36 -8.69
CA GLY A 41 4.41 -7.25 -8.07
C GLY A 41 5.17 -7.69 -6.82
N THR A 42 4.61 -8.59 -6.01
CA THR A 42 5.28 -9.16 -4.82
C THR A 42 6.45 -10.06 -5.24
N VAL A 43 6.26 -10.89 -6.27
CA VAL A 43 7.32 -11.73 -6.83
C VAL A 43 8.45 -10.85 -7.37
N GLY A 44 8.11 -9.84 -8.17
CA GLY A 44 9.06 -8.87 -8.70
C GLY A 44 9.81 -8.13 -7.59
N TYR A 45 9.13 -7.71 -6.53
CA TYR A 45 9.75 -7.08 -5.35
C TYR A 45 10.75 -8.02 -4.67
N ALA A 46 10.41 -9.29 -4.47
CA ALA A 46 11.31 -10.28 -3.89
C ALA A 46 12.56 -10.47 -4.75
N VAL A 47 12.40 -10.70 -6.06
CA VAL A 47 13.50 -10.85 -7.02
C VAL A 47 14.39 -9.60 -7.05
N CYS A 48 13.79 -8.41 -7.12
CA CYS A 48 14.54 -7.15 -7.11
C CYS A 48 15.37 -6.98 -5.84
N ASN A 49 14.85 -7.35 -4.66
CA ASN A 49 15.62 -7.25 -3.42
C ASN A 49 16.83 -8.18 -3.42
N TYR A 50 16.69 -9.42 -3.91
CA TYR A 50 17.83 -10.34 -4.04
C TYR A 50 18.87 -9.82 -5.02
N ILE A 51 18.44 -9.26 -6.15
CA ILE A 51 19.36 -8.65 -7.13
C ILE A 51 20.07 -7.44 -6.50
N VAL A 52 19.32 -6.56 -5.82
CA VAL A 52 19.88 -5.38 -5.13
C VAL A 52 20.89 -5.80 -4.08
N GLU A 53 20.56 -6.80 -3.25
CA GLU A 53 21.47 -7.38 -2.26
C GLU A 53 22.73 -7.91 -2.94
N PHE A 54 22.61 -8.75 -3.96
CA PHE A 54 23.75 -9.25 -4.72
C PHE A 54 24.65 -8.12 -5.30
N ILE A 55 24.05 -7.02 -5.74
CA ILE A 55 24.78 -5.89 -6.34
C ILE A 55 25.55 -5.05 -5.30
N VAL A 56 24.97 -4.86 -4.11
CA VAL A 56 25.55 -3.96 -3.10
C VAL A 56 26.54 -4.64 -2.18
N THR A 57 26.48 -5.96 -2.09
CA THR A 57 27.15 -6.73 -1.04
C THR A 57 28.47 -7.32 -1.54
N ASP A 58 29.52 -7.26 -0.72
CA ASP A 58 30.84 -7.84 -1.02
C ASP A 58 30.93 -9.33 -0.62
N GLU A 59 32.11 -9.94 -0.81
CA GLU A 59 32.42 -11.32 -0.40
C GLU A 59 32.21 -11.58 1.11
N LYS A 60 32.17 -10.52 1.93
CA LYS A 60 31.95 -10.61 3.39
C LYS A 60 30.51 -10.37 3.78
N ASN A 61 29.59 -10.28 2.82
CA ASN A 61 28.19 -9.91 3.03
C ASN A 61 28.01 -8.51 3.64
N GLU A 62 28.92 -7.57 3.39
CA GLU A 62 28.79 -6.17 3.80
C GLU A 62 28.32 -5.29 2.62
N ALA A 63 27.36 -4.40 2.87
CA ALA A 63 26.83 -3.50 1.85
C ALA A 63 27.78 -2.31 1.62
N VAL A 64 28.73 -2.46 0.68
CA VAL A 64 29.79 -1.47 0.40
C VAL A 64 29.67 -0.85 -0.99
N HIS A 65 29.04 -1.51 -1.96
CA HIS A 65 29.10 -1.13 -3.38
C HIS A 65 27.82 -0.48 -3.92
N PHE A 66 27.44 0.68 -3.39
CA PHE A 66 26.24 1.40 -3.83
C PHE A 66 26.33 2.02 -5.24
N ASN A 67 27.53 2.14 -5.81
CA ASN A 67 27.71 2.74 -7.15
C ASN A 67 27.04 1.92 -8.25
N ASN A 68 27.05 0.59 -8.14
CA ASN A 68 26.48 -0.32 -9.13
C ASN A 68 24.94 -0.21 -9.21
N LEU A 69 24.29 0.27 -8.14
CA LEU A 69 22.85 0.53 -8.14
C LEU A 69 22.44 1.58 -9.18
N ARG A 70 23.33 2.51 -9.54
CA ARG A 70 23.04 3.51 -10.58
C ARG A 70 22.81 2.84 -11.93
N MET A 71 23.71 1.92 -12.31
CA MET A 71 23.59 1.18 -13.57
C MET A 71 22.36 0.27 -13.55
N TYR A 72 22.13 -0.44 -12.45
CA TYR A 72 20.92 -1.24 -12.26
C TYR A 72 19.64 -0.41 -12.46
N ASN A 73 19.53 0.75 -11.81
CA ASN A 73 18.36 1.62 -11.93
C ASN A 73 18.16 2.12 -13.36
N VAL A 74 19.24 2.49 -14.07
CA VAL A 74 19.15 2.92 -15.48
C VAL A 74 18.67 1.78 -16.38
N VAL A 75 19.19 0.57 -16.21
CA VAL A 75 18.79 -0.60 -16.99
C VAL A 75 17.33 -0.94 -16.74
N ILE A 76 16.91 -1.05 -15.48
CA ILE A 76 15.52 -1.37 -15.12
C ILE A 76 14.57 -0.27 -15.60
N ALA A 77 14.89 1.01 -15.39
CA ALA A 77 14.05 2.11 -15.85
C ALA A 77 13.90 2.11 -17.38
N THR A 78 14.99 1.91 -18.12
CA THR A 78 14.96 1.84 -19.59
C THR A 78 14.12 0.64 -20.07
N MET A 79 14.32 -0.52 -19.45
CA MET A 79 13.52 -1.72 -19.74
C MET A 79 12.04 -1.49 -19.45
N THR A 80 11.69 -0.87 -18.31
CA THR A 80 10.30 -0.53 -17.98
C THR A 80 9.69 0.43 -18.99
N VAL A 81 10.40 1.49 -19.37
CA VAL A 81 9.92 2.45 -20.38
C VAL A 81 9.72 1.75 -21.73
N ALA A 82 10.66 0.90 -22.16
CA ALA A 82 10.52 0.13 -23.38
C ALA A 82 9.30 -0.80 -23.33
N LEU A 83 9.13 -1.57 -22.25
CA LEU A 83 7.97 -2.46 -22.07
C LEU A 83 6.66 -1.67 -22.06
N CYS A 84 6.60 -0.53 -21.37
CA CYS A 84 5.44 0.35 -21.40
C CYS A 84 5.15 0.85 -22.82
N TYR A 85 6.17 1.28 -23.57
CA TYR A 85 6.02 1.76 -24.94
C TYR A 85 5.48 0.67 -25.87
N TYR A 86 6.00 -0.56 -25.77
CA TYR A 86 5.61 -1.68 -26.63
C TYR A 86 4.29 -2.35 -26.25
N LEU A 87 3.99 -2.46 -24.95
CA LEU A 87 2.82 -3.23 -24.47
C LEU A 87 1.57 -2.37 -24.27
N ILE A 88 1.73 -1.08 -23.97
CA ILE A 88 0.58 -0.20 -23.80
C ILE A 88 0.06 0.17 -25.19
N THR A 89 -1.15 -0.27 -25.50
CA THR A 89 -1.85 0.16 -26.71
C THR A 89 -2.25 1.62 -26.55
N TRP A 90 -1.54 2.51 -27.24
CA TRP A 90 -1.81 3.95 -27.31
C TRP A 90 -3.01 4.23 -28.19
N ASP A 91 -4.19 3.75 -27.77
CA ASP A 91 -5.42 4.01 -28.48
C ASP A 91 -5.78 5.51 -28.36
N THR A 92 -5.54 6.24 -29.45
CA THR A 92 -5.62 7.72 -29.56
C THR A 92 -7.01 8.31 -29.32
N GLN A 93 -8.07 7.48 -29.26
CA GLN A 93 -9.43 7.98 -28.99
C GLN A 93 -9.64 8.46 -27.55
N ARG A 94 -8.65 8.28 -26.66
CA ARG A 94 -8.70 8.65 -25.23
C ARG A 94 -8.21 10.05 -24.89
N ILE A 95 -8.12 10.96 -25.85
CA ILE A 95 -8.02 12.39 -25.54
C ILE A 95 -9.40 12.86 -25.08
N ALA A 96 -9.82 12.41 -23.88
CA ALA A 96 -10.86 13.10 -23.15
C ALA A 96 -10.38 14.54 -23.04
N GLN A 97 -11.17 15.50 -23.53
CA GLN A 97 -10.86 16.91 -23.40
C GLN A 97 -10.47 17.16 -21.94
N GLY A 98 -9.24 17.63 -21.72
CA GLY A 98 -8.78 18.01 -20.39
C GLY A 98 -9.79 19.01 -19.85
N ARG A 99 -10.64 18.57 -18.92
CA ARG A 99 -11.68 19.43 -18.38
C ARG A 99 -10.96 20.55 -17.63
N ASN A 100 -11.25 21.80 -17.98
CA ASN A 100 -10.62 22.98 -17.36
C ASN A 100 -10.92 23.09 -15.84
N ASP A 101 -11.71 22.18 -15.28
CA ASP A 101 -12.21 22.20 -13.90
C ASP A 101 -11.52 21.19 -12.97
N ILE A 102 -10.22 20.91 -13.15
CA ILE A 102 -9.46 19.99 -12.26
C ILE A 102 -9.69 20.32 -10.79
N TRP A 103 -9.69 21.62 -10.45
CA TRP A 103 -9.91 22.08 -9.08
C TRP A 103 -11.33 21.83 -8.58
N SER A 104 -12.35 21.99 -9.44
CA SER A 104 -13.74 21.72 -9.06
C SER A 104 -13.95 20.24 -8.79
N SER A 105 -13.44 19.36 -9.65
CA SER A 105 -13.54 17.91 -9.45
C SER A 105 -12.70 17.45 -8.25
N PHE A 106 -11.54 18.07 -8.00
CA PHE A 106 -10.78 17.81 -6.77
C PHE A 106 -11.57 18.25 -5.53
N LYS A 107 -12.19 19.44 -5.56
CA LYS A 107 -13.04 19.96 -4.48
C LYS A 107 -14.21 19.02 -4.20
N GLU A 108 -14.89 18.55 -5.23
CA GLU A 108 -15.98 17.57 -5.12
C GLU A 108 -15.56 16.33 -4.34
N LEU A 109 -14.37 15.80 -4.65
CA LEU A 109 -13.83 14.62 -3.99
C LEU A 109 -13.52 14.86 -2.50
N ILE A 110 -12.90 15.99 -2.16
CA ILE A 110 -12.59 16.32 -0.76
C ILE A 110 -13.82 16.76 0.05
N THR A 111 -14.92 17.15 -0.61
CA THR A 111 -16.19 17.45 0.06
C THR A 111 -17.04 16.21 0.32
N ASN A 112 -16.72 15.08 -0.32
CA ASN A 112 -17.40 13.81 -0.07
C ASN A 112 -16.94 13.23 1.29
N TYR A 113 -17.84 13.27 2.27
CA TYR A 113 -17.56 12.83 3.64
C TYR A 113 -17.18 11.35 3.72
N ASP A 114 -17.90 10.46 3.03
CA ASP A 114 -17.61 9.02 3.01
C ASP A 114 -16.21 8.75 2.48
N TYR A 115 -15.84 9.45 1.41
CA TYR A 115 -14.52 9.35 0.80
C TYR A 115 -13.43 9.89 1.75
N MET A 116 -13.63 11.07 2.35
CA MET A 116 -12.64 11.65 3.24
C MET A 116 -12.45 10.85 4.54
N PHE A 117 -13.53 10.29 5.08
CA PHE A 117 -13.45 9.37 6.21
C PHE A 117 -12.65 8.13 5.84
N PHE A 118 -12.91 7.54 4.67
CA PHE A 118 -12.12 6.42 4.15
C PHE A 118 -10.62 6.81 3.99
N ILE A 119 -10.31 7.96 3.40
CA ILE A 119 -8.94 8.46 3.25
C ILE A 119 -8.25 8.64 4.62
N PHE A 120 -8.98 9.10 5.63
CA PHE A 120 -8.48 9.19 7.00
C PHE A 120 -8.13 7.81 7.60
N ILE A 121 -8.98 6.80 7.42
CA ILE A 121 -8.69 5.42 7.83
C ILE A 121 -7.42 4.89 7.13
N ILE A 122 -7.29 5.17 5.83
CA ILE A 122 -6.11 4.81 5.04
C ILE A 122 -4.86 5.52 5.53
N LEU A 123 -4.96 6.78 5.96
CA LEU A 123 -3.85 7.52 6.55
C LEU A 123 -3.33 6.83 7.82
N LEU A 124 -4.22 6.44 8.73
CA LEU A 124 -3.84 5.74 9.97
C LEU A 124 -3.16 4.39 9.67
N ASN A 125 -3.67 3.66 8.67
CA ASN A 125 -3.04 2.41 8.24
C ASN A 125 -1.66 2.68 7.58
N GLY A 126 -1.57 3.69 6.72
CA GLY A 126 -0.32 4.13 6.10
C GLY A 126 0.75 4.52 7.12
N LEU A 127 0.33 5.22 8.18
CA LEU A 127 1.17 5.60 9.31
C LEU A 127 1.80 4.38 10.00
N THR A 128 0.99 3.42 10.43
CA THR A 128 1.47 2.21 11.13
C THR A 128 2.31 1.29 10.22
N ARG A 129 2.01 1.27 8.93
CA ARG A 129 2.80 0.54 7.94
C ARG A 129 4.17 1.18 7.73
N ALA A 130 4.21 2.50 7.57
CA ALA A 130 5.44 3.23 7.30
C ALA A 130 6.35 3.26 8.53
N SER A 131 5.80 3.48 9.72
CA SER A 131 6.55 3.43 10.99
C SER A 131 7.30 2.10 11.11
N MET A 132 6.61 0.98 10.88
CA MET A 132 7.23 -0.34 10.90
C MET A 132 8.30 -0.47 9.82
N THR A 133 7.99 -0.10 8.58
CA THR A 133 8.95 -0.23 7.47
C THR A 133 10.26 0.52 7.74
N ILE A 134 10.19 1.70 8.35
CA ILE A 134 11.35 2.54 8.66
C ILE A 134 12.13 1.99 9.86
N PHE A 135 11.47 1.65 10.96
CA PHE A 135 12.14 1.38 12.24
C PHE A 135 12.33 -0.11 12.56
N ILE A 136 11.64 -1.02 11.88
CA ILE A 136 11.74 -2.46 12.16
C ILE A 136 13.11 -3.03 11.81
N THR A 137 13.75 -2.53 10.76
CA THR A 137 15.10 -2.96 10.36
C THR A 137 16.14 -2.57 11.42
N VAL A 138 15.98 -1.40 12.05
CA VAL A 138 16.78 -0.97 13.19
C VAL A 138 16.55 -1.90 14.38
N TYR A 139 15.30 -2.28 14.66
CA TYR A 139 14.99 -3.26 15.70
C TYR A 139 15.67 -4.61 15.43
N TRP A 140 15.59 -5.13 14.21
CA TRP A 140 16.22 -6.39 13.81
C TRP A 140 17.75 -6.35 13.97
N LYS A 141 18.37 -5.26 13.52
CA LYS A 141 19.83 -5.08 13.58
C LYS A 141 20.32 -4.86 15.01
N ASP A 142 19.78 -3.86 15.69
CA ASP A 142 20.35 -3.37 16.95
C ASP A 142 19.84 -4.15 18.17
N ILE A 143 18.58 -4.60 18.13
CA ILE A 143 17.98 -5.35 19.25
C ILE A 143 18.13 -6.84 19.02
N LEU A 144 17.59 -7.38 17.93
CA LEU A 144 17.63 -8.84 17.71
C LEU A 144 19.04 -9.33 17.31
N LYS A 145 19.88 -8.47 16.72
CA LYS A 145 21.18 -8.85 16.11
C LYS A 145 21.01 -10.07 15.18
N MET A 146 20.00 -10.00 14.31
CA MET A 146 19.78 -11.08 13.35
C MET A 146 21.00 -11.22 12.45
N LYS A 147 21.53 -12.44 12.36
CA LYS A 147 22.48 -12.81 11.32
C LYS A 147 21.70 -13.31 10.11
N PRO A 148 22.12 -13.01 8.87
CA PRO A 148 21.54 -13.63 7.70
C PRO A 148 21.64 -15.15 7.85
N TYR A 149 20.51 -15.83 7.62
CA TYR A 149 20.45 -17.29 7.63
C TYR A 149 20.60 -17.75 6.20
N GLU A 150 21.56 -18.62 5.92
CA GLU A 150 21.62 -19.36 4.67
C GLU A 150 20.50 -20.40 4.70
N LEU A 151 19.30 -20.00 4.25
CA LEU A 151 18.22 -20.95 4.03
C LEU A 151 18.35 -21.51 2.61
N PRO A 152 18.52 -22.84 2.43
CA PRO A 152 18.30 -23.44 1.12
C PRO A 152 16.83 -23.24 0.77
N LEU A 153 16.55 -22.38 -0.21
CA LEU A 153 15.20 -21.99 -0.64
C LEU A 153 14.38 -23.24 -1.04
N PRO A 154 13.39 -23.68 -0.23
CA PRO A 154 12.51 -24.77 -0.63
C PRO A 154 11.29 -24.21 -1.35
N GLY A 155 10.78 -24.92 -2.37
CA GLY A 155 9.59 -24.58 -3.15
C GLY A 155 8.26 -24.45 -2.38
N VAL A 156 8.29 -24.46 -1.04
CA VAL A 156 7.13 -24.36 -0.13
C VAL A 156 6.55 -22.93 -0.08
N MET A 157 7.27 -21.93 -0.60
CA MET A 157 6.82 -20.52 -0.64
C MET A 157 5.63 -20.26 -1.59
N ALA A 158 5.22 -21.24 -2.42
CA ALA A 158 4.05 -21.10 -3.30
C ALA A 158 2.70 -21.42 -2.61
N ALA A 159 2.71 -22.18 -1.51
CA ALA A 159 1.50 -22.69 -0.87
C ALA A 159 0.61 -21.63 -0.16
N PRO A 160 1.11 -20.48 0.35
CA PRO A 160 0.25 -19.52 1.04
C PRO A 160 -0.74 -18.79 0.12
N ILE A 161 -0.57 -18.84 -1.21
CA ILE A 161 -1.29 -17.98 -2.16
C ILE A 161 -2.80 -18.26 -2.22
N ASN A 162 -3.26 -19.47 -1.86
CA ASN A 162 -4.68 -19.85 -1.93
C ASN A 162 -5.50 -19.57 -0.66
N ILE A 163 -4.89 -19.18 0.45
CA ILE A 163 -5.59 -18.99 1.74
C ILE A 163 -6.22 -17.58 1.84
N PHE A 164 -5.86 -16.65 0.96
CA PHE A 164 -6.10 -15.22 1.18
C PHE A 164 -7.43 -14.64 0.68
N ASN A 165 -8.48 -15.44 0.44
CA ASN A 165 -9.69 -14.94 -0.24
C ASN A 165 -10.88 -14.53 0.67
N LYS A 166 -10.66 -14.18 1.96
CA LYS A 166 -11.74 -13.66 2.84
C LYS A 166 -11.32 -12.42 3.62
N ASN A 167 -12.19 -11.41 3.60
CA ASN A 167 -11.80 -9.98 3.60
C ASN A 167 -11.89 -9.23 4.95
N THR A 168 -11.90 -9.92 6.10
CA THR A 168 -11.93 -9.26 7.43
C THR A 168 -10.66 -9.48 8.26
N THR A 169 -9.68 -10.22 7.73
CA THR A 169 -8.46 -10.65 8.45
C THR A 169 -7.29 -9.66 8.36
N THR A 170 -7.42 -8.58 7.57
CA THR A 170 -6.31 -7.72 7.17
C THR A 170 -5.72 -6.93 8.34
N GLN A 171 -6.54 -6.12 9.01
CA GLN A 171 -6.12 -5.32 10.17
C GLN A 171 -5.83 -6.20 11.38
N GLY A 172 -6.54 -7.32 11.52
CA GLY A 172 -6.24 -8.33 12.54
C GLY A 172 -4.83 -8.90 12.41
N SER A 173 -4.37 -9.18 11.18
CA SER A 173 -3.00 -9.66 10.94
C SER A 173 -1.94 -8.61 11.29
N GLN A 174 -2.21 -7.33 11.06
CA GLN A 174 -1.30 -6.24 11.44
C GLN A 174 -1.23 -6.08 12.97
N MET A 175 -2.37 -6.15 13.66
CA MET A 175 -2.40 -6.14 15.12
C MET A 175 -1.62 -7.32 15.68
N LEU A 176 -1.89 -8.54 15.17
CA LEU A 176 -1.22 -9.75 15.59
C LEU A 176 0.29 -9.67 15.37
N ARG A 177 0.73 -9.08 14.25
CA ARG A 177 2.13 -8.80 13.96
C ARG A 177 2.76 -7.92 15.06
N PHE A 178 2.07 -6.89 15.51
CA PHE A 178 2.57 -6.01 16.58
C PHE A 178 2.62 -6.70 17.93
N VAL A 179 1.58 -7.48 18.26
CA VAL A 179 1.56 -8.31 19.47
C VAL A 179 2.75 -9.27 19.48
N PHE A 180 3.01 -9.97 18.37
CA PHE A 180 4.14 -10.89 18.27
C PHE A 180 5.48 -10.18 18.40
N TYR A 181 5.68 -9.02 17.77
CA TYR A 181 6.90 -8.23 17.98
C TYR A 181 7.06 -7.73 19.41
N TRP A 182 5.97 -7.32 20.06
CA TRP A 182 5.97 -6.85 21.43
C TRP A 182 6.30 -7.98 22.42
N MET A 183 5.82 -9.20 22.16
CA MET A 183 6.08 -10.41 22.95
C MET A 183 7.46 -11.04 22.68
N LEU A 184 8.06 -10.81 21.51
CA LEU A 184 9.30 -11.46 21.09
C LEU A 184 10.47 -11.16 22.06
N PRO A 185 11.05 -12.18 22.72
CA PRO A 185 12.21 -11.96 23.57
C PRO A 185 13.45 -11.65 22.71
N TYR A 186 14.23 -10.66 23.14
CA TYR A 186 15.38 -10.14 22.40
C TYR A 186 16.61 -11.07 22.37
N ASN A 187 16.59 -12.18 23.13
CA ASN A 187 17.67 -13.18 23.23
C ASN A 187 17.24 -14.56 22.67
N TYR A 188 16.22 -14.62 21.83
CA TYR A 188 15.71 -15.88 21.32
C TYR A 188 16.62 -16.48 20.23
N LYS A 189 17.00 -17.77 20.38
CA LYS A 189 17.92 -18.45 19.45
C LYS A 189 17.39 -18.50 18.01
N HIS A 190 16.08 -18.65 17.85
CA HIS A 190 15.42 -18.75 16.55
C HIS A 190 14.71 -17.45 16.14
N SER A 191 15.20 -16.28 16.60
CA SER A 191 14.60 -14.97 16.27
C SER A 191 14.41 -14.76 14.78
N TYR A 192 15.33 -15.23 13.93
CA TYR A 192 15.22 -15.07 12.47
C TYR A 192 13.97 -15.78 11.91
N ALA A 193 13.81 -17.09 12.17
CA ALA A 193 12.69 -17.86 11.66
C ALA A 193 11.34 -17.33 12.18
N VAL A 194 11.29 -16.93 13.45
CA VAL A 194 10.09 -16.31 14.04
C VAL A 194 9.79 -14.98 13.38
N VAL A 195 10.79 -14.12 13.15
CA VAL A 195 10.62 -12.85 12.44
C VAL A 195 10.12 -13.07 11.01
N CYS A 196 10.67 -14.03 10.28
CA CYS A 196 10.16 -14.40 8.95
C CYS A 196 8.67 -14.77 9.00
N GLY A 197 8.28 -15.62 9.96
CA GLY A 197 6.87 -15.99 10.17
C GLY A 197 5.98 -14.78 10.51
N ILE A 198 6.46 -13.88 11.38
CA ILE A 198 5.76 -12.63 11.72
C ILE A 198 5.62 -11.72 10.50
N GLU A 199 6.64 -11.63 9.64
CA GLU A 199 6.59 -10.80 8.43
C GLU A 199 5.66 -11.35 7.34
N LEU A 200 5.28 -12.64 7.36
CA LEU A 200 4.21 -13.13 6.48
C LEU A 200 2.88 -12.41 6.75
N LEU A 201 2.61 -12.01 8.00
CA LEU A 201 1.43 -11.21 8.36
C LEU A 201 1.45 -9.83 7.71
N LYS A 202 2.64 -9.26 7.44
CA LYS A 202 2.77 -8.01 6.68
C LYS A 202 2.28 -8.20 5.25
N GLY A 203 2.65 -9.31 4.61
CA GLY A 203 2.22 -9.65 3.26
C GLY A 203 0.70 -9.79 3.16
N LEU A 204 0.09 -10.50 4.12
CA LEU A 204 -1.36 -10.63 4.26
C LEU A 204 -2.03 -9.26 4.39
N ASN A 205 -1.61 -8.46 5.38
CA ASN A 205 -2.18 -7.14 5.61
C ASN A 205 -2.06 -6.26 4.35
N PHE A 206 -0.85 -6.18 3.77
CA PHE A 206 -0.60 -5.30 2.63
C PHE A 206 -1.41 -5.71 1.40
N GLY A 207 -1.38 -6.99 1.02
CA GLY A 207 -2.07 -7.48 -0.17
C GLY A 207 -3.57 -7.21 -0.11
N LEU A 208 -4.20 -7.56 1.01
CA LEU A 208 -5.65 -7.43 1.17
C LEU A 208 -6.09 -5.99 1.41
N THR A 209 -5.39 -5.24 2.27
CA THR A 209 -5.70 -3.82 2.50
C THR A 209 -5.57 -3.04 1.21
N HIS A 210 -4.48 -3.22 0.46
CA HIS A 210 -4.23 -2.41 -0.72
C HIS A 210 -5.22 -2.71 -1.84
N CYS A 211 -5.47 -3.99 -2.16
CA CYS A 211 -6.43 -4.34 -3.21
C CYS A 211 -7.85 -3.85 -2.87
N SER A 212 -8.30 -4.09 -1.64
CA SER A 212 -9.63 -3.67 -1.18
C SER A 212 -9.75 -2.14 -1.12
N ALA A 213 -8.70 -1.44 -0.68
CA ALA A 213 -8.70 0.01 -0.58
C ALA A 213 -8.69 0.70 -1.95
N VAL A 214 -7.91 0.21 -2.92
CA VAL A 214 -7.93 0.74 -4.29
C VAL A 214 -9.32 0.56 -4.90
N HIS A 215 -9.92 -0.61 -4.74
CA HIS A 215 -11.27 -0.89 -5.22
C HIS A 215 -12.31 0.04 -4.56
N LEU A 216 -12.26 0.17 -3.24
CA LEU A 216 -13.17 1.03 -2.49
C LEU A 216 -12.98 2.51 -2.88
N ALA A 217 -11.74 2.98 -3.02
CA ALA A 217 -11.43 4.34 -3.48
C ALA A 217 -12.06 4.64 -4.84
N THR A 218 -12.05 3.67 -5.77
CA THR A 218 -12.68 3.83 -7.09
C THR A 218 -14.21 3.77 -7.08
N LYS A 219 -14.81 3.14 -6.06
CA LYS A 219 -16.26 3.06 -5.88
C LYS A 219 -16.84 4.29 -5.20
N LEU A 220 -16.09 4.89 -4.28
CA LEU A 220 -16.51 6.06 -3.50
C LEU A 220 -16.38 7.38 -4.29
N CYS A 221 -15.67 7.38 -5.42
CA CYS A 221 -15.48 8.56 -6.24
C CYS A 221 -16.30 8.52 -7.53
N PRO A 222 -16.70 9.68 -8.08
CA PRO A 222 -17.28 9.80 -9.42
C PRO A 222 -16.44 9.09 -10.50
N PRO A 223 -17.03 8.53 -11.58
CA PRO A 223 -16.30 7.82 -12.63
C PRO A 223 -15.16 8.62 -13.24
N HIS A 224 -15.38 9.94 -13.40
CA HIS A 224 -14.41 10.85 -13.99
C HIS A 224 -13.22 11.18 -13.05
N LEU A 225 -13.31 10.81 -11.76
CA LEU A 225 -12.31 11.07 -10.71
C LEU A 225 -11.55 9.83 -10.24
N LYS A 226 -11.77 8.65 -10.84
CA LYS A 226 -11.13 7.39 -10.43
C LYS A 226 -9.60 7.48 -10.34
N ALA A 227 -8.95 8.12 -11.32
CA ALA A 227 -7.50 8.29 -11.33
C ALA A 227 -7.02 9.20 -10.19
N THR A 228 -7.68 10.34 -10.00
CA THR A 228 -7.39 11.29 -8.92
C THR A 228 -7.61 10.64 -7.55
N SER A 229 -8.67 9.85 -7.40
CA SER A 229 -8.97 9.11 -6.18
C SER A 229 -7.89 8.09 -5.84
N GLN A 230 -7.42 7.30 -6.82
CA GLN A 230 -6.29 6.38 -6.62
C GLN A 230 -4.99 7.10 -6.26
N MET A 231 -4.73 8.26 -6.88
CA MET A 231 -3.57 9.08 -6.56
C MET A 231 -3.63 9.65 -5.14
N LEU A 232 -4.79 10.17 -4.71
CA LEU A 232 -5.01 10.63 -3.34
C LEU A 232 -4.87 9.50 -2.32
N TYR A 233 -5.47 8.35 -2.62
CA TYR A 233 -5.34 7.15 -1.81
C TYR A 233 -3.86 6.77 -1.64
N GLN A 234 -3.12 6.60 -2.74
CA GLN A 234 -1.73 6.16 -2.70
C GLN A 234 -0.83 7.22 -2.05
N GLY A 235 -1.03 8.49 -2.38
CA GLY A 235 -0.31 9.62 -1.80
C GLY A 235 -0.52 9.71 -0.29
N THR A 236 -1.74 9.48 0.19
CA THR A 236 -2.06 9.45 1.62
C THR A 236 -1.45 8.21 2.29
N PHE A 237 -1.68 7.03 1.73
CA PHE A 237 -1.24 5.76 2.29
C PHE A 237 0.29 5.63 2.36
N THR A 238 0.99 6.14 1.35
CA THR A 238 2.44 5.96 1.21
C THR A 238 3.23 7.21 1.49
N GLY A 239 2.86 8.35 0.90
CA GLY A 239 3.56 9.62 1.06
C GLY A 239 3.31 10.22 2.44
N LEU A 240 2.08 10.70 2.66
CA LEU A 240 1.70 11.39 3.89
C LEU A 240 1.87 10.50 5.13
N GLY A 241 1.44 9.24 5.05
CA GLY A 241 1.64 8.25 6.11
C GLY A 241 3.12 8.08 6.51
N SER A 242 4.05 8.11 5.55
CA SER A 242 5.49 7.98 5.86
C SER A 242 6.08 9.24 6.49
N VAL A 243 5.65 10.42 6.03
CA VAL A 243 6.07 11.70 6.64
C VAL A 243 5.61 11.77 8.09
N LEU A 244 4.32 11.51 8.34
CA LEU A 244 3.77 11.50 9.69
C LEU A 244 4.40 10.41 10.56
N ALA A 245 4.71 9.24 10.00
CA ALA A 245 5.38 8.18 10.75
C ALA A 245 6.79 8.60 11.17
N GLY A 246 7.54 9.24 10.28
CA GLY A 246 8.87 9.77 10.57
C GLY A 246 8.84 10.81 11.68
N VAL A 247 7.95 11.80 11.60
CA VAL A 247 7.74 12.83 12.63
C VAL A 247 7.28 12.18 13.95
N LEU A 248 6.23 11.36 13.87
CA LEU A 248 5.70 10.43 14.89
C LEU A 248 6.80 9.81 15.75
N CYS A 249 7.60 9.01 15.07
CA CYS A 249 8.59 8.17 15.70
C CYS A 249 9.85 8.96 16.07
N SER A 250 10.14 10.09 15.42
CA SER A 250 11.27 10.94 15.81
C SER A 250 11.14 11.43 17.25
N PHE A 251 9.92 11.78 17.71
CA PHE A 251 9.68 12.13 19.10
C PHE A 251 9.93 10.95 20.03
N LEU A 252 9.46 9.76 19.65
CA LEU A 252 9.62 8.54 20.44
C LEU A 252 11.09 8.08 20.57
N PHE A 253 11.88 8.27 19.52
CA PHE A 253 13.29 7.88 19.45
C PHE A 253 14.27 9.04 19.71
N SER A 254 13.79 10.21 20.15
CA SER A 254 14.61 11.42 20.35
C SER A 254 15.61 11.33 21.52
N GLY A 255 15.41 10.40 22.45
CA GLY A 255 16.22 10.27 23.66
C GLY A 255 17.67 9.82 23.40
N ASP A 256 18.58 10.24 24.29
CA ASP A 256 20.03 10.03 24.13
C ASP A 256 20.44 8.56 24.01
N VAL A 257 19.67 7.65 24.62
CA VAL A 257 19.86 6.19 24.54
C VAL A 257 19.82 5.66 23.10
N MET A 258 19.04 6.30 22.22
CA MET A 258 18.95 5.90 20.81
C MET A 258 20.06 6.52 19.95
N LYS A 259 20.60 7.68 20.37
CA LYS A 259 21.70 8.37 19.69
C LYS A 259 23.05 7.75 20.00
N ASP A 260 23.24 7.29 21.23
CA ASP A 260 24.50 6.68 21.65
C ASP A 260 24.67 5.27 21.06
N LYS A 261 25.65 5.12 20.16
CA LYS A 261 26.02 3.83 19.53
C LYS A 261 26.48 2.76 20.53
N LYS A 262 26.96 3.16 21.71
CA LYS A 262 27.44 2.25 22.76
C LYS A 262 26.33 1.79 23.71
N SER A 263 25.13 2.37 23.61
CA SER A 263 24.01 2.03 24.48
C SER A 263 23.65 0.55 24.39
N SER A 264 23.48 -0.07 25.56
CA SER A 264 23.22 -1.50 25.66
C SER A 264 21.88 -1.90 25.03
N ARG A 265 21.78 -3.15 24.56
CA ARG A 265 20.50 -3.73 24.10
C ARG A 265 19.38 -3.57 25.14
N LYS A 266 19.71 -3.74 26.42
CA LYS A 266 18.75 -3.68 27.53
C LYS A 266 18.13 -2.28 27.70
N SER A 267 18.87 -1.21 27.39
CA SER A 267 18.34 0.16 27.49
C SER A 267 17.50 0.58 26.28
N ARG A 268 17.80 0.06 25.08
CA ARG A 268 17.05 0.36 23.85
C ARG A 268 15.76 -0.45 23.69
N ALA A 269 15.72 -1.69 24.17
CA ALA A 269 14.56 -2.57 24.00
C ALA A 269 13.23 -2.00 24.56
N PRO A 270 13.18 -1.34 25.73
CA PRO A 270 11.94 -0.72 26.24
C PRO A 270 11.38 0.36 25.31
N ILE A 271 12.25 1.11 24.60
CA ILE A 271 11.82 2.15 23.65
C ILE A 271 11.09 1.50 22.48
N PHE A 272 11.63 0.40 21.93
CA PHE A 272 10.95 -0.37 20.89
C PHE A 272 9.65 -1.02 21.38
N LYS A 273 9.56 -1.45 22.64
CA LYS A 273 8.27 -1.93 23.20
C LYS A 273 7.21 -0.82 23.23
N LYS A 274 7.59 0.41 23.61
CA LYS A 274 6.70 1.58 23.53
C LYS A 274 6.30 1.88 22.08
N PHE A 275 7.23 1.73 21.13
CA PHE A 275 6.97 1.86 19.70
C PHE A 275 5.92 0.85 19.20
N PHE A 276 6.06 -0.43 19.54
CA PHE A 276 5.06 -1.44 19.16
C PHE A 276 3.71 -1.16 19.82
N LEU A 277 3.70 -0.74 21.10
CA LEU A 277 2.47 -0.37 21.80
C LEU A 277 1.75 0.82 21.15
N ALA A 278 2.49 1.86 20.75
CA ALA A 278 1.93 3.00 20.04
C ALA A 278 1.30 2.57 18.70
N ASN A 279 1.98 1.71 17.94
CA ASN A 279 1.44 1.18 16.69
C ASN A 279 0.20 0.28 16.89
N MET A 280 0.17 -0.50 17.99
CA MET A 280 -1.03 -1.23 18.41
C MET A 280 -2.18 -0.27 18.70
N ALA A 281 -1.94 0.80 19.46
CA ALA A 281 -2.98 1.79 19.75
C ALA A 281 -3.55 2.44 18.48
N PHE A 282 -2.70 2.85 17.53
CA PHE A 282 -3.16 3.39 16.24
C PHE A 282 -3.96 2.36 15.42
N THR A 283 -3.55 1.10 15.43
CA THR A 283 -4.27 0.03 14.71
C THR A 283 -5.61 -0.27 15.38
N ALA A 284 -5.66 -0.31 16.71
CA ALA A 284 -6.89 -0.49 17.48
C ALA A 284 -7.87 0.66 17.20
N LEU A 285 -7.38 1.91 17.20
CA LEU A 285 -8.18 3.07 16.84
C LEU A 285 -8.75 2.93 15.42
N THR A 286 -7.92 2.51 14.46
CA THR A 286 -8.36 2.30 13.07
C THR A 286 -9.46 1.23 12.98
N LEU A 287 -9.30 0.11 13.69
CA LEU A 287 -10.30 -0.95 13.79
C LEU A 287 -11.61 -0.47 14.41
N VAL A 288 -11.53 0.28 15.52
CA VAL A 288 -12.70 0.82 16.22
C VAL A 288 -13.45 1.81 15.33
N LEU A 289 -12.75 2.74 14.67
CA LEU A 289 -13.37 3.70 13.76
C LEU A 289 -14.04 3.00 12.58
N PHE A 290 -13.36 2.00 11.99
CA PHE A 290 -13.92 1.20 10.92
C PHE A 290 -15.17 0.43 11.36
N PHE A 291 -15.13 -0.18 12.56
CA PHE A 291 -16.26 -0.89 13.13
C PHE A 291 -17.45 0.03 13.44
N ILE A 292 -17.20 1.21 14.01
CA ILE A 292 -18.26 2.18 14.30
C ILE A 292 -18.90 2.65 12.99
N ALA A 293 -18.11 3.05 11.99
CA ALA A 293 -18.64 3.54 10.74
C ALA A 293 -19.39 2.45 9.95
N TYR A 294 -18.73 1.34 9.65
CA TYR A 294 -19.31 0.33 8.75
C TYR A 294 -20.14 -0.73 9.47
N GLY A 295 -19.90 -0.96 10.76
CA GLY A 295 -20.62 -1.95 11.56
C GLY A 295 -21.81 -1.38 12.31
N VAL A 296 -21.67 -0.19 12.92
CA VAL A 296 -22.75 0.40 13.74
C VAL A 296 -23.58 1.40 12.95
N VAL A 297 -22.95 2.38 12.32
CA VAL A 297 -23.65 3.47 11.62
C VAL A 297 -24.30 2.97 10.34
N GLU A 298 -23.55 2.25 9.51
CA GLU A 298 -24.06 1.77 8.22
C GLU A 298 -24.63 0.34 8.27
N ASN A 299 -24.28 -0.41 9.32
CA ASN A 299 -24.64 -1.82 9.48
C ASN A 299 -24.32 -2.70 8.24
N VAL A 300 -23.30 -2.30 7.46
CA VAL A 300 -22.85 -2.99 6.25
C VAL A 300 -22.06 -4.25 6.60
N LEU A 301 -21.33 -4.26 7.72
CA LEU A 301 -20.53 -5.42 8.13
C LEU A 301 -21.36 -6.64 8.54
N PHE A 302 -22.60 -6.43 8.97
CA PHE A 302 -23.47 -7.49 9.50
C PHE A 302 -24.72 -7.74 8.67
N ASN A 303 -25.04 -6.86 7.72
CA ASN A 303 -26.20 -7.00 6.87
C ASN A 303 -25.78 -6.92 5.38
N SER A 304 -25.73 -8.08 4.72
CA SER A 304 -25.43 -8.18 3.29
C SER A 304 -26.42 -7.43 2.40
N GLU A 305 -27.68 -7.26 2.83
CA GLU A 305 -28.67 -6.47 2.11
C GLU A 305 -28.30 -4.97 2.13
N ASN A 306 -27.80 -4.47 3.26
CA ASN A 306 -27.32 -3.09 3.36
C ASN A 306 -26.04 -2.90 2.55
N GLU A 307 -25.15 -3.89 2.53
CA GLU A 307 -23.97 -3.89 1.65
C GLU A 307 -24.39 -3.78 0.19
N GLU A 308 -25.30 -4.64 -0.25
CA GLU A 308 -25.80 -4.68 -1.63
C GLU A 308 -26.49 -3.37 -2.01
N LYS A 309 -27.43 -2.87 -1.19
CA LYS A 309 -28.07 -1.56 -1.39
C LYS A 309 -27.06 -0.42 -1.51
N LYS A 310 -26.02 -0.42 -0.68
CA LYS A 310 -24.98 0.61 -0.74
C LYS A 310 -24.17 0.51 -2.04
N LEU A 311 -23.86 -0.71 -2.48
CA LEU A 311 -23.18 -0.95 -3.75
C LEU A 311 -24.05 -0.56 -4.96
N GLU A 312 -25.34 -0.88 -4.93
CA GLU A 312 -26.32 -0.50 -5.95
C GLU A 312 -26.40 1.03 -6.06
N MET A 313 -26.55 1.74 -4.94
CA MET A 313 -26.56 3.21 -4.92
C MET A 313 -25.31 3.83 -5.58
N TYR A 314 -24.11 3.27 -5.34
CA TYR A 314 -22.90 3.74 -6.02
C TYR A 314 -22.91 3.40 -7.52
N SER A 315 -23.46 2.25 -7.91
CA SER A 315 -23.58 1.86 -9.32
C SER A 315 -24.56 2.75 -10.09
N GLU A 316 -25.71 3.07 -9.51
CA GLU A 316 -26.72 3.94 -10.08
C GLU A 316 -26.18 5.36 -10.27
N LYS A 317 -25.53 5.93 -9.25
CA LYS A 317 -24.86 7.24 -9.36
C LYS A 317 -23.84 7.27 -10.50
N ASN A 318 -23.07 6.20 -10.67
CA ASN A 318 -22.11 6.10 -11.77
C ASN A 318 -22.81 6.07 -13.13
N LEU A 319 -23.91 5.32 -13.27
CA LEU A 319 -24.68 5.24 -14.51
C LEU A 319 -25.37 6.58 -14.84
N GLU A 320 -25.91 7.28 -13.84
CA GLU A 320 -26.48 8.61 -14.00
C GLU A 320 -25.44 9.63 -14.48
N GLU A 321 -24.23 9.60 -13.91
CA GLU A 321 -23.14 10.47 -14.36
C GLU A 321 -22.68 10.13 -15.78
N GLU A 322 -22.55 8.84 -16.11
CA GLU A 322 -22.21 8.41 -17.48
C GLU A 322 -23.29 8.84 -18.49
N ALA A 323 -24.56 8.77 -18.12
CA ALA A 323 -25.67 9.26 -18.95
C ALA A 323 -25.62 10.78 -19.13
N LYS A 324 -25.37 11.54 -18.06
CA LYS A 324 -25.21 13.00 -18.12
C LYS A 324 -24.04 13.40 -19.02
N ASN A 325 -22.90 12.72 -18.91
CA ASN A 325 -21.73 13.00 -19.74
C ASN A 325 -22.02 12.72 -21.24
N LYS A 326 -22.70 11.62 -21.56
CA LYS A 326 -23.12 11.31 -22.94
C LYS A 326 -24.05 12.38 -23.53
N LEU A 327 -24.93 12.97 -22.71
CA LEU A 327 -25.82 14.07 -23.14
C LEU A 327 -25.03 15.36 -23.41
N VAL A 328 -24.05 15.69 -22.56
CA VAL A 328 -23.17 16.87 -22.76
C VAL A 328 -22.35 16.72 -24.04
N ASP A 329 -21.79 15.53 -24.28
CA ASP A 329 -21.01 15.26 -25.49
C ASP A 329 -21.87 15.42 -26.75
N LYS A 330 -23.10 14.90 -26.73
CA LYS A 330 -24.05 15.03 -27.85
C LYS A 330 -24.38 16.49 -28.17
N ASN A 331 -24.62 17.31 -27.14
CA ASN A 331 -24.92 18.74 -27.30
C ASN A 331 -23.72 19.55 -27.79
N THR A 332 -22.51 19.15 -27.41
CA THR A 332 -21.26 19.82 -27.83
C THR A 332 -20.94 19.56 -29.29
N VAL A 333 -21.28 18.38 -29.81
CA VAL A 333 -21.10 18.04 -31.24
C VAL A 333 -22.09 18.80 -32.13
N THR A 334 -23.33 19.02 -31.70
CA THR A 334 -24.33 19.77 -32.48
C THR A 334 -24.07 21.26 -32.58
N ASN A 335 -23.22 21.84 -31.72
CA ASN A 335 -22.92 23.26 -31.70
C ASN A 335 -21.58 23.62 -32.39
N LYS A 336 -20.97 22.68 -33.11
CA LYS A 336 -19.76 22.89 -33.92
C LYS A 336 -20.09 22.73 -35.41
#